data_AF-A0A3D0SEG0-F1
#
_entry.id   AF-A0A3D0SEG0-F1
#
_cell.length_a   1.000
_cell.length_b   1.000
_cell.length_c   1.000
_cell.angle_alpha   90.00
_cell.angle_beta   90.00
_cell.angle_gamma   90.00
#
_symmetry.space_group_name_H-M   'P 1'
#
loop_
_entity.id
_entity.type
_entity.pdbx_description
1 polymer ?
#
loop_
_entity_poly.entity_id
_entity_poly.type
_entity_poly.pdbx_seq_one_letter_code
_entity_poly.pdbx_strand_id
1 'polypeptide(L)'
;MLALQLIRNSHQPARVKIRETLTQLPTSGKTYFTIALLTLCSWLSKLTAFVLMVLGISGLSLHIALLSIVGADLSSVLPIHGVAGSGTFEGGVILAAEIDGISNLQPGFPPLLEASVQLHVFLLGSAASIYAMSLLLVSFMPLLKPSAVTEKKQP
;
A
#
# COMPACT_ATOMS: atom_id res chain seq x y z
N MET A 1 23.15 32.26 -10.58
CA MET A 1 23.91 31.33 -9.70
C MET A 1 23.38 31.21 -8.27
N LEU A 2 22.69 32.22 -7.71
CA LEU A 2 22.09 32.18 -6.36
C LEU A 2 20.90 31.21 -6.20
N ALA A 3 20.04 31.06 -7.22
CA ALA A 3 18.88 30.16 -7.18
C ALA A 3 19.26 28.66 -7.12
N LEU A 4 20.42 28.29 -7.70
CA LEU A 4 20.96 26.92 -7.64
C LEU A 4 21.60 26.59 -6.28
N GLN A 5 22.05 27.59 -5.52
CA GLN A 5 22.60 27.37 -4.18
C GLN A 5 21.52 27.15 -3.11
N LEU A 6 20.34 27.78 -3.26
CA LEU A 6 19.20 27.59 -2.34
C LEU A 6 18.61 26.18 -2.44
N ILE A 7 18.52 25.60 -3.65
CA ILE A 7 18.09 24.21 -3.84
C ILE A 7 19.13 23.24 -3.26
N ARG A 8 20.43 23.51 -3.42
CA ARG A 8 21.50 22.62 -2.93
C ARG A 8 21.61 22.57 -1.39
N ASN A 9 21.24 23.65 -0.69
CA ASN A 9 21.38 23.73 0.77
C ASN A 9 20.13 23.26 1.55
N SER A 10 18.94 23.28 0.94
CA SER A 10 17.71 22.79 1.57
C SER A 10 17.65 21.26 1.75
N HIS A 11 18.51 20.50 1.04
CA HIS A 11 18.54 19.04 1.11
C HIS A 11 19.36 18.48 2.29
N GLN A 12 20.17 19.29 2.98
CA GLN A 12 21.03 18.83 4.07
C GLN A 12 20.25 18.41 5.33
N PRO A 13 19.33 19.21 5.90
CA PRO A 13 18.67 18.84 7.16
C PRO A 13 17.74 17.62 6.99
N ALA A 14 17.07 17.49 5.84
CA ALA A 14 16.22 16.33 5.55
C ALA A 14 17.04 15.03 5.44
N ARG A 15 18.21 15.08 4.79
CA ARG A 15 19.10 13.91 4.67
C ARG A 15 19.69 13.48 6.01
N VAL A 16 20.07 14.44 6.85
CA VAL A 16 20.57 14.15 8.21
C VAL A 16 19.47 13.50 9.05
N LYS A 17 18.24 14.04 9.03
CA LYS A 17 17.10 13.50 9.78
C LYS A 17 16.67 12.10 9.29
N ILE A 18 16.70 11.85 7.98
CA ILE A 18 16.47 10.52 7.41
C ILE A 18 17.54 9.54 7.89
N ARG A 19 18.82 9.93 7.86
CA ARG A 19 19.92 9.09 8.31
C ARG A 19 19.79 8.75 9.80
N GLU A 20 19.48 9.73 10.64
CA GLU A 20 19.23 9.53 12.07
C GLU A 20 18.04 8.59 12.32
N THR A 21 16.94 8.77 11.58
CA THR A 21 15.76 7.89 11.68
C THR A 21 16.08 6.47 11.24
N LEU A 22 16.86 6.30 10.16
CA LEU A 22 17.29 4.99 9.68
C LEU A 22 18.23 4.28 10.67
N THR A 23 19.07 5.02 11.40
CA THR A 23 19.92 4.43 12.45
C THR A 23 19.16 3.97 13.68
N GLN A 24 17.93 4.46 13.88
CA GLN A 24 17.04 4.05 14.97
C GLN A 24 16.20 2.82 14.63
N LEU A 25 16.20 2.37 13.36
CA LEU A 25 15.48 1.18 12.98
C LEU A 25 16.07 -0.04 13.69
N PRO A 26 15.24 -0.92 14.28
CA PRO A 26 15.70 -2.18 14.81
C PRO A 26 16.20 -3.05 13.65
N THR A 27 17.51 -3.13 13.45
CA THR A 27 18.16 -3.90 12.38
C THR A 27 18.47 -5.35 12.76
N SER A 28 18.26 -5.72 14.03
CA SER A 28 18.53 -7.06 14.54
C SER A 28 17.67 -7.38 15.77
N GLY A 29 17.47 -8.67 16.02
CA GLY A 29 16.79 -9.18 17.22
C GLY A 29 15.28 -9.36 17.09
N LYS A 30 14.63 -9.54 18.25
CA LYS A 30 13.21 -9.92 18.33
C LYS A 30 12.28 -8.87 17.73
N THR A 31 12.55 -7.58 17.97
CA THR A 31 11.72 -6.48 17.44
C THR A 31 11.70 -6.44 15.92
N TYR A 32 12.86 -6.65 15.27
CA TYR A 32 12.94 -6.77 13.81
C TYR A 32 12.06 -7.92 13.31
N PHE A 33 12.19 -9.11 13.91
CA PHE A 33 11.40 -10.28 13.52
C PHE A 33 9.90 -10.05 13.73
N THR A 34 9.51 -9.44 14.86
CA THR A 34 8.11 -9.09 15.14
C THR A 34 7.56 -8.13 14.08
N ILE A 35 8.28 -7.07 13.75
CA ILE A 35 7.85 -6.12 12.70
C ILE A 35 7.74 -6.81 11.34
N ALA A 36 8.71 -7.64 10.98
CA ALA A 36 8.70 -8.39 9.73
C ALA A 36 7.50 -9.35 9.66
N LEU A 37 7.22 -10.08 10.75
CA LEU A 37 6.08 -10.97 10.85
C LEU A 37 4.75 -10.21 10.78
N LEU A 38 4.60 -9.11 11.51
CA LEU A 38 3.40 -8.27 11.41
C LEU A 38 3.20 -7.72 10.00
N THR A 39 4.28 -7.34 9.32
CA THR A 39 4.23 -6.86 7.92
C THR A 39 3.75 -7.97 7.00
N LEU A 40 4.32 -9.17 7.12
CA LEU A 40 3.89 -10.34 6.33
C LEU A 40 2.44 -10.72 6.62
N CYS A 41 2.03 -10.77 7.89
CA CYS A 41 0.65 -11.06 8.26
C CYS A 41 -0.33 -10.02 7.72
N SER A 42 0.01 -8.74 7.78
CA SER A 42 -0.82 -7.66 7.24
C SER A 42 -0.95 -7.77 5.72
N TRP A 43 0.16 -8.06 5.04
CA TRP A 43 0.17 -8.27 3.60
C TRP A 43 -0.64 -9.50 3.17
N LEU A 44 -0.48 -10.64 3.86
CA LEU A 44 -1.26 -11.86 3.58
C LEU A 44 -2.76 -11.68 3.87
N SER A 45 -3.11 -10.93 4.91
CA SER A 45 -4.51 -10.60 5.20
C SER A 45 -5.14 -9.79 4.07
N LYS A 46 -4.43 -8.79 3.53
CA LYS A 46 -4.85 -8.02 2.35
C LYS A 46 -5.06 -8.94 1.14
N LEU A 47 -4.07 -9.79 0.82
CA LEU A 47 -4.19 -10.71 -0.32
C LEU A 47 -5.37 -11.66 -0.16
N THR A 48 -5.58 -12.18 1.05
CA THR A 48 -6.70 -13.09 1.33
C THR A 48 -8.04 -12.39 1.10
N ALA A 49 -8.21 -11.16 1.59
CA ALA A 49 -9.41 -10.36 1.34
C ALA A 49 -9.67 -10.16 -0.17
N PHE A 50 -8.61 -9.86 -0.93
CA PHE A 50 -8.69 -9.66 -2.37
C PHE A 50 -9.09 -10.94 -3.13
N VAL A 51 -8.50 -12.08 -2.76
CA VAL A 51 -8.82 -13.38 -3.36
C VAL A 51 -10.27 -13.76 -3.08
N LEU A 52 -10.73 -13.61 -1.83
CA LEU A 52 -12.12 -13.89 -1.45
C LEU A 52 -13.11 -13.00 -2.23
N MET A 53 -12.76 -11.73 -2.41
CA MET A 53 -13.57 -10.81 -3.19
C MET A 53 -13.66 -11.23 -4.66
N VAL A 54 -12.53 -11.51 -5.31
CA VAL A 54 -12.50 -11.96 -6.72
C VAL A 54 -13.25 -13.29 -6.89
N LEU A 55 -13.07 -14.25 -5.97
CA LEU A 55 -13.82 -15.50 -5.99
C LEU A 55 -15.34 -15.28 -5.86
N GLY A 56 -15.74 -14.37 -4.96
CA GLY A 56 -17.15 -14.04 -4.75
C GLY A 56 -17.82 -13.34 -5.94
N ILE A 57 -17.07 -12.57 -6.72
CA ILE A 57 -17.59 -11.79 -7.85
C ILE A 57 -17.54 -12.60 -9.16
N SER A 58 -16.38 -13.20 -9.46
CA SER A 58 -16.11 -13.78 -10.79
C SER A 58 -16.51 -15.25 -10.91
N GLY A 59 -16.66 -15.97 -9.80
CA GLY A 59 -16.89 -17.42 -9.81
C GLY A 59 -15.75 -18.24 -10.43
N LEU A 60 -14.57 -17.65 -10.59
CA LEU A 60 -13.39 -18.31 -11.18
C LEU A 60 -12.75 -19.31 -10.21
N SER A 61 -11.82 -20.10 -10.73
CA SER A 61 -11.05 -21.02 -9.92
C SER A 61 -10.11 -20.29 -8.95
N LEU A 62 -9.81 -20.95 -7.83
CA LEU A 62 -8.93 -20.41 -6.79
C LEU A 62 -7.51 -20.11 -7.30
N HIS A 63 -6.97 -20.94 -8.20
CA HIS A 63 -5.63 -20.76 -8.75
C HIS A 63 -5.54 -19.50 -9.63
N ILE A 64 -6.55 -19.27 -10.49
CA ILE A 64 -6.64 -18.07 -11.32
C ILE A 64 -6.80 -16.83 -10.44
N ALA A 65 -7.65 -16.89 -9.42
CA ALA A 65 -7.84 -15.78 -8.48
C ALA A 65 -6.52 -15.45 -7.77
N LEU A 66 -5.77 -16.43 -7.28
CA LEU A 66 -4.48 -16.21 -6.64
C LEU A 66 -3.47 -15.55 -7.57
N LEU A 67 -3.29 -16.08 -8.79
CA LEU A 67 -2.36 -15.52 -9.78
C LEU A 67 -2.75 -14.08 -10.14
N SER A 68 -4.03 -13.84 -10.41
CA SER A 68 -4.61 -12.54 -10.72
C SER A 68 -4.31 -11.50 -9.63
N ILE A 69 -4.54 -11.87 -8.37
CA ILE A 69 -4.32 -10.96 -7.23
C ILE A 69 -2.83 -10.68 -7.01
N VAL A 70 -1.95 -11.66 -7.22
CA VAL A 70 -0.50 -11.44 -7.16
C VAL A 70 -0.06 -10.46 -8.26
N GLY A 71 -0.57 -10.62 -9.49
CA GLY A 71 -0.33 -9.69 -10.59
C GLY A 71 -0.81 -8.27 -10.29
N ALA A 72 -2.00 -8.15 -9.69
CA ALA A 72 -2.56 -6.88 -9.24
C ALA A 72 -1.64 -6.20 -8.21
N ASP A 73 -1.17 -6.93 -7.19
CA ASP A 73 -0.31 -6.37 -6.15
C ASP A 73 1.07 -6.01 -6.71
N LEU A 74 1.62 -6.81 -7.63
CA LEU A 74 2.88 -6.51 -8.31
C LEU A 74 2.80 -5.24 -9.17
N SER A 75 1.62 -4.97 -9.76
CA SER A 75 1.39 -3.74 -10.53
C SER A 75 1.58 -2.48 -9.67
N SER A 76 1.38 -2.56 -8.34
CA SER A 76 1.60 -1.44 -7.42
C SER A 76 3.08 -1.10 -7.21
N VAL A 77 3.99 -2.04 -7.50
CA VAL A 77 5.44 -1.87 -7.37
C VAL A 77 6.08 -1.31 -8.65
N LEU A 78 5.35 -1.31 -9.77
CA LEU A 78 5.87 -0.82 -11.04
C LEU A 78 6.25 0.68 -10.96
N PRO A 79 7.21 1.18 -11.75
CA PRO A 79 7.56 2.61 -11.70
C PRO A 79 6.50 3.53 -12.32
N ILE A 80 5.62 2.95 -13.15
CA ILE A 80 4.62 3.65 -13.94
C ILE A 80 3.25 3.11 -13.54
N HIS A 81 2.38 4.01 -13.08
CA HIS A 81 1.00 3.71 -12.71
C HIS A 81 0.06 4.65 -13.45
N GLY A 82 -1.15 4.19 -13.75
CA GLY A 82 -2.20 5.11 -14.19
C GLY A 82 -2.67 6.04 -13.06
N VAL A 83 -3.61 6.94 -13.36
CA VAL A 83 -4.21 7.84 -12.36
C VAL A 83 -4.89 6.99 -11.28
N ALA A 84 -4.49 7.16 -10.03
CA ALA A 84 -4.90 6.31 -8.91
C ALA A 84 -4.62 4.79 -9.10
N GLY A 85 -3.76 4.40 -10.05
CA GLY A 85 -3.49 3.01 -10.40
C GLY A 85 -4.39 2.43 -11.50
N SER A 86 -5.30 3.24 -12.09
CA SER A 86 -6.28 2.76 -13.07
C SER A 86 -5.63 2.34 -14.39
N GLY A 87 -6.08 1.23 -14.96
CA GLY A 87 -5.52 0.60 -16.15
C GLY A 87 -4.33 -0.32 -15.84
N THR A 88 -3.42 0.10 -14.95
CA THR A 88 -2.27 -0.72 -14.54
C THR A 88 -2.66 -1.82 -13.55
N PHE A 89 -3.60 -1.54 -12.65
CA PHE A 89 -4.10 -2.52 -11.70
C PHE A 89 -4.90 -3.62 -12.42
N GLU A 90 -5.80 -3.20 -13.31
CA GLU A 90 -6.64 -4.08 -14.09
C GLU A 90 -5.82 -4.88 -15.11
N GLY A 91 -4.85 -4.23 -15.75
CA GLY A 91 -3.87 -4.90 -16.60
C GLY A 91 -3.04 -5.93 -15.84
N GLY A 92 -2.64 -5.64 -14.59
CA GLY A 92 -1.91 -6.59 -13.74
C GLY A 92 -2.68 -7.87 -13.42
N VAL A 93 -4.00 -7.73 -13.17
CA VAL A 93 -4.90 -8.88 -12.99
C VAL A 93 -4.97 -9.73 -14.26
N ILE A 94 -5.22 -9.09 -15.41
CA ILE A 94 -5.39 -9.79 -16.69
C ILE A 94 -4.10 -10.47 -17.14
N LEU A 95 -2.98 -9.76 -17.11
CA LEU A 95 -1.68 -10.29 -17.53
C LEU A 95 -1.25 -11.50 -16.70
N ALA A 96 -1.58 -11.51 -15.40
CA ALA A 96 -1.28 -12.67 -14.56
C ALA A 96 -2.23 -13.85 -14.82
N ALA A 97 -3.50 -13.59 -15.15
CA ALA A 97 -4.43 -14.64 -15.55
C ALA A 97 -4.14 -15.23 -16.94
N GLU A 98 -3.50 -14.45 -17.83
CA GLU A 98 -3.05 -14.93 -19.14
C GLU A 98 -2.00 -16.04 -19.03
N ILE A 99 -1.21 -16.08 -17.94
CA ILE A 99 -0.23 -17.16 -17.67
C ILE A 99 -0.93 -18.52 -17.59
N ASP A 100 -2.17 -18.54 -17.08
CA ASP A 100 -3.00 -19.75 -16.95
C ASP A 100 -3.94 -19.95 -18.16
N GLY A 101 -3.81 -19.13 -19.20
CA GLY A 101 -4.52 -19.28 -20.48
C GLY A 101 -5.87 -18.55 -20.57
N ILE A 102 -6.25 -17.71 -19.59
CA ILE A 102 -7.38 -16.79 -19.75
C ILE A 102 -6.93 -15.61 -20.61
N SER A 103 -7.14 -15.72 -21.91
CA SER A 103 -6.93 -14.62 -22.86
C SER A 103 -8.22 -13.85 -23.13
N ASN A 104 -8.09 -12.67 -23.76
CA ASN A 104 -9.20 -11.77 -24.15
C ASN A 104 -10.30 -12.42 -25.01
N LEU A 105 -10.06 -13.63 -25.54
CA LEU A 105 -11.00 -14.38 -26.37
C LEU A 105 -11.79 -15.44 -25.59
N GLN A 106 -11.47 -15.64 -24.31
CA GLN A 106 -12.02 -16.70 -23.48
C GLN A 106 -13.25 -16.19 -22.70
N PRO A 107 -14.29 -17.01 -22.45
CA PRO A 107 -15.49 -16.59 -21.72
C PRO A 107 -15.22 -16.08 -20.29
N GLY A 108 -14.08 -16.44 -19.71
CA GLY A 108 -13.65 -16.00 -18.37
C GLY A 108 -13.10 -14.57 -18.32
N PHE A 109 -12.85 -13.92 -19.46
CA PHE A 109 -12.28 -12.57 -19.49
C PHE A 109 -13.23 -11.47 -18.98
N PRO A 110 -14.49 -11.35 -19.47
CA PRO A 110 -15.42 -10.33 -18.96
C PRO A 110 -15.64 -10.36 -17.44
N PRO A 111 -15.91 -11.52 -16.79
CA PRO A 111 -16.10 -11.55 -15.34
C PRO A 111 -14.81 -11.27 -14.56
N LEU A 112 -13.64 -11.61 -15.11
CA LEU A 112 -12.36 -11.28 -14.49
C LEU A 112 -12.09 -9.76 -14.54
N LEU A 113 -12.36 -9.12 -15.67
CA LEU A 113 -12.21 -7.68 -15.83
C LEU A 113 -13.19 -6.93 -14.92
N GLU A 114 -14.44 -7.37 -14.83
CA GLU A 114 -15.42 -6.81 -13.89
C GLU A 114 -14.95 -6.94 -12.44
N ALA A 115 -14.51 -8.14 -12.04
CA ALA A 115 -13.98 -8.37 -10.70
C ALA A 115 -12.75 -7.51 -10.40
N SER A 116 -11.88 -7.29 -11.40
CA SER A 116 -10.71 -6.43 -11.26
C SER A 116 -11.08 -4.97 -11.02
N VAL A 117 -12.02 -4.42 -11.78
CA VAL A 117 -12.51 -3.04 -11.59
C VAL A 117 -13.17 -2.90 -10.22
N GLN A 118 -14.04 -3.85 -9.84
CA GLN A 118 -14.68 -3.83 -8.53
C GLN A 118 -13.65 -3.89 -7.40
N LEU A 119 -12.64 -4.75 -7.52
CA LEU A 119 -11.54 -4.86 -6.56
C LEU A 119 -10.77 -3.55 -6.43
N HIS A 120 -10.50 -2.87 -7.54
CA HIS A 120 -9.81 -1.60 -7.53
C HIS A 120 -10.63 -0.50 -6.82
N VAL A 121 -11.92 -0.42 -7.11
CA VAL A 121 -12.86 0.49 -6.44
C VAL A 121 -12.94 0.19 -4.94
N PHE A 122 -12.97 -1.09 -4.56
CA PHE A 122 -12.93 -1.51 -3.16
C PHE A 122 -11.63 -1.10 -2.45
N LEU A 123 -10.48 -1.24 -3.11
CA LEU A 123 -9.20 -0.78 -2.58
C LEU A 123 -9.20 0.73 -2.34
N LEU A 124 -9.65 1.53 -3.31
CA LEU A 124 -9.74 2.99 -3.16
C LEU A 124 -10.75 3.39 -2.08
N GLY A 125 -11.91 2.75 -2.07
CA GLY A 125 -12.97 2.99 -1.10
C GLY A 125 -12.57 2.65 0.33
N SER A 126 -11.87 1.54 0.53
CA SER A 126 -11.36 1.14 1.86
C SER A 126 -10.29 2.09 2.37
N ALA A 127 -9.34 2.51 1.52
CA ALA A 127 -8.34 3.52 1.87
C ALA A 127 -9.00 4.86 2.25
N ALA A 128 -9.96 5.34 1.46
CA ALA A 128 -10.71 6.56 1.74
C ALA A 128 -11.52 6.44 3.05
N SER A 129 -12.12 5.28 3.31
CA SER A 129 -12.91 5.03 4.53
C SER A 129 -12.04 5.03 5.78
N ILE A 130 -10.86 4.39 5.74
CA ILE A 130 -9.90 4.39 6.84
C ILE A 130 -9.42 5.82 7.13
N TYR A 131 -9.13 6.59 6.08
CA TYR A 131 -8.72 7.99 6.23
C TYR A 131 -9.84 8.85 6.85
N ALA A 132 -11.09 8.69 6.38
CA ALA A 132 -12.24 9.38 6.95
C ALA A 132 -12.46 9.02 8.42
N MET A 133 -12.34 7.73 8.77
CA MET A 133 -12.38 7.26 10.16
C MET A 133 -11.27 7.89 11.01
N SER A 134 -10.05 8.00 10.48
CA SER A 134 -8.92 8.64 11.17
C SER A 134 -9.20 10.12 11.46
N LEU A 135 -9.75 10.87 10.49
CA LEU A 135 -10.13 12.27 10.68
C LEU A 135 -11.22 12.43 11.75
N LEU A 136 -12.24 11.56 11.73
CA LEU A 136 -13.27 11.55 12.75
C LEU A 136 -12.68 11.27 14.13
N LEU A 137 -11.83 10.24 14.26
CA LEU A 137 -11.18 9.90 15.53
C LEU A 137 -10.37 11.08 16.09
N VAL A 138 -9.58 11.76 15.26
CA VAL A 138 -8.81 12.95 15.67
C VAL A 138 -9.73 14.10 16.07
N SER A 139 -10.87 14.28 15.40
CA SER A 139 -11.86 15.29 15.77
C SER A 139 -12.49 15.02 17.14
N PHE A 140 -12.61 13.76 17.56
CA PHE A 140 -13.19 13.37 18.86
C PHE A 140 -12.15 13.25 19.98
N MET A 141 -10.87 13.06 19.65
CA MET A 141 -9.80 12.89 20.63
C MET A 141 -8.95 14.17 20.70
N PRO A 142 -9.18 15.09 21.67
CA PRO A 142 -8.32 16.23 21.85
C PRO A 142 -6.89 15.74 22.12
N LEU A 143 -5.97 16.02 21.19
CA LEU A 143 -4.56 15.68 21.31
C LEU A 143 -4.06 16.07 22.70
N LEU A 144 -3.60 15.10 23.48
CA LEU A 144 -2.84 15.35 24.70
C LEU A 144 -1.66 16.23 24.31
N LYS A 145 -1.76 17.52 24.63
CA LYS A 145 -0.70 18.50 24.43
C LYS A 145 0.56 17.93 25.09
N PRO A 146 1.69 17.81 24.38
CA PRO A 146 2.92 17.32 24.99
C PRO A 146 3.20 18.15 26.24
N SER A 147 3.28 17.52 27.40
CA SER A 147 3.66 18.19 28.63
C SER A 147 5.03 18.79 28.40
N ALA A 148 5.12 20.12 28.45
CA ALA A 148 6.38 20.84 28.33
C ALA A 148 7.37 20.22 29.30
N VAL A 149 8.39 19.53 28.78
CA VAL A 149 9.54 19.10 29.56
C VAL A 149 10.17 20.38 30.06
N THR A 150 9.94 20.69 31.33
CA THR A 150 10.62 21.77 32.05
C THR A 150 12.11 21.48 31.99
N GLU A 151 12.79 22.15 31.07
CA GLU A 151 14.24 22.27 31.01
C GLU A 151 14.70 22.93 32.32
N LYS A 152 15.00 22.08 33.30
CA LYS A 152 15.56 22.52 34.57
C LYS A 152 17.00 22.92 34.29
N LYS A 153 17.20 24.20 33.99
CA LYS A 153 18.51 24.86 33.91
C LYS A 153 19.21 24.64 35.25
N GLN A 154 20.19 23.73 35.28
CA GLN A 154 21.02 23.50 36.45
C GLN A 154 22.09 24.60 36.51
N PRO A 155 22.27 25.29 37.66
CA PRO A 155 23.37 26.22 37.88
C PRO A 155 24.71 25.49 38.05
#